data_AF-A0A7C5HJ65-F1
#
_entry.id   AF-A0A7C5HJ65-F1
#
_cell.length_a   1.000
_cell.length_b   1.000
_cell.length_c   1.000
_cell.angle_alpha   90.00
_cell.angle_beta   90.00
_cell.angle_gamma   90.00
#
_symmetry.space_group_name_H-M   'P 1'
#
loop_
_entity.id
_entity.type
_entity.pdbx_description
1 polymer ?
#
loop_
_entity_poly.entity_id
_entity_poly.type
_entity_poly.pdbx_seq_one_letter_code
_entity_poly.pdbx_strand_id
1 'polypeptide(L)'
;MKVLMILIILATFGAIFFQYSRTKELKKLLISIATFIAILSLGVIGNLTRQVFPIFISHIMLIIVAWGALVVYMIRDRYYWWVVFSPVVTIGLFLLLELVTGSGHELG
;
A
#
# COMPACT_ATOMS: atom_id res chain seq x y z
N MET A 1 -10.51 8.73 13.41
CA MET A 1 -9.89 7.78 12.45
C MET A 1 -9.07 8.48 11.36
N LYS A 2 -9.61 9.50 10.67
CA LYS A 2 -8.86 10.22 9.61
C LYS A 2 -7.57 10.89 10.08
N VAL A 3 -7.57 11.46 11.30
CA VAL A 3 -6.39 12.13 11.90
C VAL A 3 -5.22 11.16 12.07
N LEU A 4 -5.45 9.94 12.56
CA LEU A 4 -4.40 8.93 12.74
C LEU A 4 -3.75 8.56 11.41
N MET A 5 -4.54 8.39 10.33
CA MET A 5 -3.97 8.12 9.00
C MET A 5 -3.11 9.29 8.51
N ILE A 6 -3.57 10.53 8.69
CA ILE A 6 -2.80 11.73 8.31
C ILE A 6 -1.48 11.78 9.09
N LEU A 7 -1.50 11.48 10.39
CA LEU A 7 -0.29 11.45 11.20
C LEU A 7 0.70 10.37 10.73
N ILE A 8 0.24 9.17 10.39
CA ILE A 8 1.10 8.08 9.88
C ILE A 8 1.70 8.47 8.52
N ILE A 9 0.91 9.10 7.64
CA ILE A 9 1.39 9.60 6.35
C ILE A 9 2.48 10.65 6.55
N LEU A 10 2.24 11.65 7.41
CA LEU A 10 3.22 12.70 7.73
C LEU A 10 4.48 12.13 8.38
N ALA A 11 4.34 11.19 9.31
CA ALA A 11 5.47 10.53 9.96
C ALA A 11 6.32 9.74 8.96
N THR A 12 5.69 9.02 8.03
CA THR A 12 6.40 8.25 7.00
C THR A 12 7.12 9.19 6.03
N PHE A 13 6.45 10.26 5.60
CA PHE A 13 7.06 11.27 4.75
C PHE A 13 8.26 11.93 5.45
N GLY A 14 8.10 12.33 6.72
CA GLY A 14 9.18 12.87 7.54
C GLY A 14 10.35 11.89 7.70
N ALA A 15 10.07 10.60 7.91
CA ALA A 15 11.11 9.57 8.01
C ALA A 15 11.90 9.42 6.70
N ILE A 16 11.24 9.47 5.55
CA ILE A 16 11.89 9.42 4.23
C ILE A 16 12.85 10.60 4.05
N PHE A 17 12.40 11.82 4.37
CA PHE A 17 13.25 13.01 4.28
C PHE A 17 14.39 13.02 5.31
N PHE A 18 14.13 12.55 6.53
CA PHE A 18 15.17 12.41 7.56
C PHE A 18 16.26 11.40 7.15
N GLN A 19 15.86 10.29 6.53
CA GLN A 19 16.82 9.35 5.97
C GLN A 19 17.66 9.98 4.85
N TYR A 20 17.03 10.72 3.94
CA TYR A 20 17.75 11.40 2.88
C TYR A 20 18.70 12.49 3.41
N SER A 21 18.33 13.21 4.47
CA SER A 21 19.23 14.22 5.05
C SER A 21 20.50 13.60 5.63
N ARG A 22 20.43 12.36 6.15
CA ARG A 22 21.56 11.61 6.71
C ARG A 22 22.44 10.94 5.66
N THR A 23 21.82 10.34 4.63
CA THR A 23 22.54 9.53 3.61
C THR A 23 22.89 10.32 2.35
N LYS A 24 22.13 11.37 2.04
CA LYS A 24 22.18 12.16 0.80
C LYS A 24 22.00 11.33 -0.49
N GLU A 25 21.42 10.14 -0.38
CA GLU A 25 21.19 9.26 -1.51
C GLU A 25 19.88 9.58 -2.26
N LEU A 26 19.99 10.27 -3.40
CA LEU A 26 18.84 10.63 -4.23
C LEU A 26 18.08 9.41 -4.77
N LYS A 27 18.80 8.35 -5.16
CA LYS A 27 18.17 7.12 -5.69
C LYS A 27 17.25 6.49 -4.64
N LYS A 28 17.72 6.40 -3.40
CA LYS A 28 16.95 5.85 -2.28
C LYS A 28 15.74 6.71 -1.95
N LEU A 29 15.91 8.04 -1.95
CA LEU A 29 14.81 9.00 -1.79
C LEU A 29 13.71 8.79 -2.83
N LEU A 30 14.07 8.75 -4.12
CA LEU A 30 13.11 8.62 -5.21
C LEU A 30 12.34 7.30 -5.14
N ILE A 31 13.04 6.19 -4.86
CA ILE A 31 12.38 4.88 -4.69
C ILE A 31 11.43 4.93 -3.50
N SER A 32 11.86 5.45 -2.34
CA SER A 32 11.00 5.52 -1.15
C SER A 32 9.76 6.40 -1.38
N ILE A 33 9.90 7.55 -2.04
CA ILE A 33 8.76 8.42 -2.38
C ILE A 33 7.82 7.72 -3.37
N ALA A 34 8.35 7.13 -4.44
CA ALA A 34 7.54 6.45 -5.44
C ALA A 34 6.78 5.26 -4.83
N THR A 35 7.45 4.45 -4.03
CA THR A 35 6.83 3.34 -3.29
C THR A 35 5.77 3.85 -2.31
N PHE A 36 6.06 4.92 -1.57
CA PHE A 36 5.10 5.50 -0.64
C PHE A 36 3.83 5.98 -1.34
N ILE A 37 3.97 6.72 -2.44
CA ILE A 37 2.84 7.16 -3.27
C ILE A 37 2.07 5.95 -3.79
N ALA A 38 2.76 4.92 -4.30
CA ALA A 38 2.11 3.70 -4.78
C ALA A 38 1.30 2.99 -3.70
N ILE A 39 1.82 2.87 -2.46
CA ILE A 39 1.09 2.28 -1.33
C ILE A 39 -0.16 3.11 -1.00
N LEU A 40 -0.06 4.44 -1.00
CA LEU A 40 -1.22 5.31 -0.79
C LEU A 40 -2.27 5.15 -1.89
N SER A 41 -1.85 5.12 -3.15
CA SER A 41 -2.74 4.88 -4.29
C SER A 41 -3.43 3.52 -4.17
N LEU A 42 -2.70 2.46 -3.83
CA LEU A 42 -3.28 1.14 -3.61
C LEU A 42 -4.26 1.14 -2.44
N GLY A 43 -3.97 1.84 -1.35
CA GLY A 43 -4.90 1.97 -0.21
C GLY A 43 -6.21 2.68 -0.58
N VAL A 44 -6.16 3.66 -1.49
CA VAL A 44 -7.37 4.33 -2.02
C VAL A 44 -8.12 3.41 -2.99
N ILE A 45 -7.43 2.81 -3.95
CA ILE A 45 -8.04 1.92 -4.96
C ILE A 45 -8.62 0.65 -4.31
N GLY A 46 -7.99 0.14 -3.25
CA GLY A 46 -8.46 -1.02 -2.49
C GLY A 46 -9.86 -0.84 -1.90
N ASN A 47 -10.35 0.40 -1.81
CA ASN A 47 -11.72 0.71 -1.43
C ASN A 47 -12.77 0.05 -2.35
N LEU A 48 -12.41 -0.24 -3.61
CA LEU A 48 -13.26 -0.98 -4.56
C LEU A 48 -13.58 -2.39 -4.05
N THR A 49 -12.64 -3.03 -3.34
CA THR A 49 -12.80 -4.40 -2.85
C THR A 49 -13.73 -4.53 -1.65
N ARG A 50 -14.26 -3.42 -1.11
CA ARG A 50 -15.12 -3.40 0.09
C ARG A 50 -16.35 -4.28 -0.01
N GLN A 51 -16.86 -4.51 -1.22
CA GLN A 51 -18.03 -5.35 -1.46
C GLN A 51 -17.74 -6.82 -1.12
N VAL A 52 -16.47 -7.26 -1.23
CA VAL A 52 -16.04 -8.62 -0.89
C VAL A 52 -15.20 -8.57 0.38
N PHE A 53 -15.88 -8.65 1.53
CA PHE A 53 -15.27 -8.43 2.85
C PHE A 53 -13.95 -9.20 3.10
N PRO A 54 -13.82 -10.50 2.78
CA PRO A 54 -12.57 -11.23 2.97
C PRO A 54 -11.40 -10.68 2.14
N ILE A 55 -11.67 -10.22 0.92
CA ILE A 55 -10.67 -9.60 0.03
C ILE A 55 -10.28 -8.24 0.57
N PHE A 56 -11.26 -7.45 1.04
CA PHE A 56 -11.00 -6.15 1.62
C PHE A 56 -10.09 -6.24 2.86
N ILE A 57 -10.36 -7.16 3.78
CA ILE A 57 -9.49 -7.37 4.96
C ILE A 57 -8.09 -7.81 4.53
N SER A 58 -7.99 -8.73 3.56
CA SER A 58 -6.71 -9.15 3.01
C SER A 58 -5.96 -7.97 2.38
N HIS A 59 -6.64 -7.09 1.66
CA HIS A 59 -6.05 -5.89 1.06
C HIS A 59 -5.47 -4.96 2.13
N ILE A 60 -6.25 -4.65 3.18
CA ILE A 60 -5.79 -3.80 4.28
C ILE A 60 -4.57 -4.41 4.98
N MET A 61 -4.56 -5.72 5.25
CA MET A 61 -3.40 -6.40 5.83
C MET A 61 -2.16 -6.28 4.93
N LEU A 62 -2.31 -6.48 3.62
CA LEU A 62 -1.21 -6.34 2.67
C LEU A 62 -0.72 -4.89 2.56
N ILE A 63 -1.58 -3.88 2.70
CA ILE A 63 -1.16 -2.47 2.76
C ILE A 63 -0.30 -2.22 4.00
N ILE A 64 -0.69 -2.74 5.16
CA ILE A 64 0.10 -2.62 6.40
C ILE A 64 1.47 -3.30 6.22
N VAL A 65 1.50 -4.49 5.62
CA VAL A 65 2.74 -5.22 5.33
C VAL A 65 3.61 -4.48 4.30
N ALA A 66 3.03 -3.89 3.25
CA ALA A 66 3.74 -3.08 2.27
C ALA A 66 4.37 -1.84 2.92
N TRP A 67 3.68 -1.22 3.89
CA TRP A 67 4.23 -0.13 4.69
C TRP A 67 5.43 -0.58 5.52
N GLY A 68 5.34 -1.75 6.15
CA GLY A 68 6.46 -2.37 6.86
C GLY A 68 7.64 -2.66 5.93
N ALA A 69 7.38 -3.15 4.71
CA ALA A 69 8.41 -3.40 3.71
C ALA A 69 9.13 -2.12 3.27
N LEU A 70 8.42 -0.99 3.15
CA LEU A 70 9.05 0.32 2.92
C LEU A 70 10.00 0.70 4.06
N VAL A 71 9.57 0.53 5.33
CA VAL A 71 10.44 0.79 6.49
C VAL A 71 11.67 -0.13 6.48
N VAL A 72 11.50 -1.42 6.15
CA VAL A 72 12.61 -2.37 6.02
C VAL A 72 13.56 -1.96 4.90
N TYR A 73 13.06 -1.51 3.75
CA TYR A 73 13.87 -1.00 2.66
C TYR A 73 14.68 0.22 3.11
N MET A 74 14.05 1.15 3.84
CA MET A 74 14.75 2.30 4.40
C MET A 74 15.88 1.84 5.33
N ILE A 75 15.67 0.90 6.24
CA ILE A 75 16.68 0.51 7.24
C ILE A 75 17.78 -0.40 6.67
N ARG A 76 17.42 -1.34 5.78
CA ARG A 76 18.29 -2.46 5.36
C ARG A 76 18.69 -2.43 3.89
N ASP A 77 18.29 -1.40 3.13
CA ASP A 77 18.58 -1.24 1.70
C ASP A 77 18.10 -2.42 0.82
N ARG A 78 17.19 -3.25 1.35
CA ARG A 78 16.64 -4.41 0.65
C ARG A 78 15.21 -4.13 0.21
N TYR A 79 15.02 -3.97 -1.09
CA TYR A 79 13.71 -3.67 -1.68
C TYR A 79 12.96 -4.96 -2.06
N TYR A 80 11.98 -5.35 -1.24
CA TYR A 80 11.13 -6.50 -1.51
C TYR A 80 9.90 -6.09 -2.32
N TRP A 81 10.10 -5.87 -3.62
CA TRP A 81 9.04 -5.36 -4.50
C TRP A 81 7.79 -6.25 -4.52
N TRP A 82 7.95 -7.57 -4.44
CA TRP A 82 6.84 -8.53 -4.35
C TRP A 82 5.93 -8.29 -3.14
N VAL A 83 6.50 -7.82 -2.02
CA VAL A 83 5.77 -7.50 -0.78
C VAL A 83 5.12 -6.13 -0.87
N VAL A 84 5.79 -5.17 -1.50
CA VAL A 84 5.24 -3.81 -1.71
C VAL A 84 4.03 -3.85 -2.63
N PHE A 85 4.09 -4.63 -3.71
CA PHE A 85 3.04 -4.70 -4.72
C PHE A 85 2.05 -5.86 -4.51
N SER A 86 2.17 -6.63 -3.42
CA SER A 86 1.20 -7.69 -3.11
C SER A 86 -0.26 -7.21 -2.99
N PRO A 87 -0.58 -5.96 -2.53
CA PRO A 87 -1.98 -5.50 -2.53
C PRO A 87 -2.61 -5.48 -3.93
N VAL A 88 -1.82 -5.37 -5.00
CA VAL A 88 -2.33 -5.45 -6.39
C VAL A 88 -3.03 -6.79 -6.65
N VAL A 89 -2.54 -7.88 -6.05
CA VAL A 89 -3.12 -9.22 -6.21
C VAL A 89 -4.58 -9.24 -5.74
N THR A 90 -4.89 -8.57 -4.63
CA THR A 90 -6.27 -8.53 -4.13
C THR A 90 -7.21 -7.72 -5.01
N ILE A 91 -6.71 -6.68 -5.69
CA ILE A 91 -7.48 -5.94 -6.70
C ILE A 91 -7.75 -6.85 -7.91
N GLY A 92 -6.73 -7.56 -8.39
CA GLY A 92 -6.88 -8.53 -9.47
C GLY A 92 -7.90 -9.63 -9.14
N LEU A 93 -7.82 -10.20 -7.93
CA LEU A 93 -8.77 -11.19 -7.45
C LEU A 93 -10.20 -10.64 -7.39
N PHE A 94 -10.38 -9.41 -6.92
CA PHE A 94 -11.68 -8.75 -6.91
C PHE A 94 -12.25 -8.61 -8.33
N LEU A 95 -11.45 -8.11 -9.29
CA LEU A 95 -11.89 -7.95 -10.68
C LEU A 95 -12.22 -9.29 -11.35
N LEU A 96 -11.44 -10.34 -11.05
CA LEU A 96 -11.72 -11.69 -11.55
C LEU A 96 -13.02 -12.25 -11.00
N LEU A 97 -13.31 -12.03 -9.70
CA LEU A 97 -14.58 -12.43 -9.12
C LEU A 97 -15.74 -11.66 -9.75
N GLU A 98 -15.62 -10.34 -9.85
CA GLU A 98 -16.64 -9.48 -10.46
C GLU A 98 -16.94 -9.90 -11.91
N LEU A 99 -15.91 -10.30 -12.67
CA LEU A 99 -16.07 -10.83 -14.02
C LEU A 99 -16.84 -12.16 -14.06
N VAL A 100 -16.63 -13.04 -13.09
CA VAL A 100 -17.25 -14.38 -13.06
C VAL A 100 -18.65 -14.36 -12.44
N THR A 101 -18.88 -13.54 -11.42
CA THR A 101 -20.18 -13.47 -10.72
C THR A 101 -21.13 -12.42 -11.29
N GLY A 102 -20.64 -11.51 -12.14
CA GLY A 102 -21.40 -10.39 -12.67
C GLY A 102 -21.56 -9.25 -11.64
N SER A 103 -21.90 -8.05 -12.13
CA SER A 103 -22.04 -6.81 -11.33
C SER A 103 -23.27 -6.77 -10.40
N GLY A 104 -23.89 -7.91 -10.11
CA GLY A 104 -25.10 -8.04 -9.30
C GLY A 104 -24.79 -8.52 -7.88
N HIS A 105 -24.23 -7.66 -7.04
CA HIS A 105 -24.26 -7.84 -5.57
C HIS A 105 -25.40 -7.04 -4.92
N GLU A 106 -26.36 -6.54 -5.70
CA GLU A 106 -27.69 -6.21 -5.21
C GLU A 106 -28.50 -7.50 -5.13
N LEU A 107 -28.62 -8.08 -3.93
CA LEU A 107 -29.70 -8.93 -3.39
C LEU A 107 -29.10 -9.85 -2.31
N GLY A 108 -29.03 -9.29 -1.10
CA GLY A 108 -28.70 -9.98 0.15
C GLY A 108 -29.01 -9.05 1.32
#